data_AF-A0A3D3ER26-F1
#
_entry.id   AF-A0A3D3ER26-F1
#
_cell.length_a   1.000
_cell.length_b   1.000
_cell.length_c   1.000
_cell.angle_alpha   90.00
_cell.angle_beta   90.00
_cell.angle_gamma   90.00
#
_symmetry.space_group_name_H-M   'P 1'
#
loop_
_entity.id
_entity.type
_entity.pdbx_description
1 polymer ?
#
loop_
_entity_poly.entity_id
_entity_poly.type
_entity_poly.pdbx_seq_one_letter_code
_entity_poly.pdbx_strand_id
1 'polypeptide(L)'
;MEAINGRIHNQPDSRYTIPEDHWFAGSLLLDFTNPEAVDWWFEKRKYLLTLGVDGFKTDGGEFILSDDVVAANGCTGLEMRNGYAASYIKAYSRFVGKDRVLFSRAGYKGQQKYPIQWAGDQMSTWEEFHHILSAGLSIGLSGVPFWRVAIRLLLYIDY
;
A
#
# COMPACT_ATOMS: atom_id res chain seq x y z
N MET A 1 10.68 -20.17 -7.05
CA MET A 1 10.96 -18.83 -7.63
C MET A 1 11.82 -18.03 -6.68
N GLU A 2 12.79 -17.27 -7.17
CA GLU A 2 13.54 -16.29 -6.37
C GLU A 2 12.86 -14.91 -6.45
N ALA A 3 13.06 -14.07 -5.44
CA ALA A 3 12.47 -12.72 -5.35
C ALA A 3 12.73 -11.87 -6.61
N ILE A 4 13.83 -12.17 -7.31
CA ILE A 4 14.29 -11.44 -8.49
C ILE A 4 13.30 -11.65 -9.65
N ASN A 5 12.73 -12.82 -9.88
CA ASN A 5 11.94 -13.08 -11.10
C ASN A 5 10.52 -12.50 -11.08
N GLY A 6 10.04 -12.04 -9.91
CA GLY A 6 8.68 -11.53 -9.72
C GLY A 6 8.60 -10.04 -9.39
N ARG A 7 9.66 -9.28 -9.66
CA ARG A 7 9.78 -7.85 -9.32
C ARG A 7 9.26 -6.96 -10.44
N ILE A 8 8.91 -5.72 -10.09
CA ILE A 8 8.77 -4.63 -11.05
C ILE A 8 10.12 -4.37 -11.75
N HIS A 9 10.09 -4.13 -13.05
CA HIS A 9 11.28 -3.85 -13.88
C HIS A 9 11.07 -2.61 -14.75
N ASN A 10 12.17 -2.02 -15.24
CA ASN A 10 12.18 -0.95 -16.23
C ASN A 10 12.35 -1.52 -17.64
N GLN A 11 11.99 -0.75 -18.66
CA GLN A 11 12.33 -1.04 -20.06
C GLN A 11 13.62 -0.32 -20.50
N PRO A 12 14.53 -1.00 -21.25
CA PRO A 12 14.57 -2.45 -21.46
C PRO A 12 14.91 -3.19 -20.16
N ASP A 13 14.39 -4.43 -20.00
CA ASP A 13 14.34 -5.25 -18.76
C ASP A 13 15.56 -5.06 -17.83
N SER A 14 15.47 -4.00 -17.03
CA SER A 14 16.48 -3.61 -16.08
C SER A 14 15.82 -3.49 -14.71
N ARG A 15 16.64 -3.67 -13.68
CA ARG A 15 16.14 -3.69 -12.32
C ARG A 15 15.57 -2.32 -11.95
N TYR A 16 14.30 -2.27 -11.57
CA TYR A 16 13.72 -1.14 -10.85
C TYR A 16 13.99 -1.31 -9.35
N THR A 17 14.44 -0.23 -8.72
CA THR A 17 14.58 -0.12 -7.26
C THR A 17 13.98 1.19 -6.80
N ILE A 18 13.56 1.23 -5.54
CA ILE A 18 13.16 2.49 -4.91
C ILE A 18 14.36 3.47 -4.94
N PRO A 19 14.17 4.74 -5.36
CA PRO A 19 15.25 5.74 -5.42
C PRO A 19 15.92 6.03 -4.06
N GLU A 20 17.14 6.54 -4.08
CA GLU A 20 18.00 6.73 -2.89
C GLU A 20 17.47 7.73 -1.86
N ASP A 21 16.67 8.70 -2.30
CA ASP A 21 16.06 9.74 -1.47
C ASP A 21 14.70 9.32 -0.86
N HIS A 22 14.34 8.03 -0.95
CA HIS A 22 13.06 7.49 -0.51
C HIS A 22 13.20 6.41 0.58
N TRP A 23 12.10 6.16 1.29
CA TRP A 23 12.04 5.10 2.29
C TRP A 23 12.29 3.72 1.64
N PHE A 24 13.13 2.88 2.25
CA PHE A 24 13.59 1.60 1.70
C PHE A 24 14.35 1.72 0.36
N ALA A 25 15.12 2.79 0.16
CA ALA A 25 16.08 2.95 -0.95
C ALA A 25 16.80 1.65 -1.35
N GLY A 26 16.92 1.41 -2.66
CA GLY A 26 17.55 0.21 -3.22
C GLY A 26 16.71 -1.07 -3.15
N SER A 27 15.55 -1.05 -2.48
CA SER A 27 14.68 -2.23 -2.38
C SER A 27 13.96 -2.51 -3.69
N LEU A 28 13.69 -3.79 -3.92
CA LEU A 28 12.82 -4.25 -5.00
C LEU A 28 11.35 -4.10 -4.62
N LEU A 29 10.50 -3.82 -5.60
CA LEU A 29 9.06 -3.91 -5.47
C LEU A 29 8.56 -5.21 -6.09
N LEU A 30 7.69 -5.93 -5.37
CA LEU A 30 7.02 -7.12 -5.90
C LEU A 30 6.01 -6.69 -6.97
N ASP A 31 5.99 -7.38 -8.10
CA ASP A 31 4.94 -7.18 -9.10
C ASP A 31 3.67 -7.96 -8.72
N PHE A 32 2.71 -7.25 -8.12
CA PHE A 32 1.40 -7.82 -7.77
C PHE A 32 0.50 -8.15 -8.97
N THR A 33 0.95 -7.89 -10.20
CA THR A 33 0.28 -8.33 -11.43
C THR A 33 0.79 -9.67 -11.94
N ASN A 34 1.94 -10.14 -11.43
CA ASN A 34 2.49 -11.46 -11.72
C ASN A 34 1.96 -12.51 -10.72
N PRO A 35 1.16 -13.51 -11.15
CA PRO A 35 0.58 -14.50 -10.24
C PRO A 35 1.63 -15.36 -9.52
N GLU A 36 2.72 -15.74 -10.18
CA GLU A 36 3.79 -16.54 -9.54
C GLU A 36 4.52 -15.74 -8.45
N ALA A 37 4.70 -14.43 -8.67
CA ALA A 37 5.28 -13.53 -7.69
C ALA A 37 4.39 -13.37 -6.46
N VAL A 38 3.08 -13.22 -6.70
CA VAL A 38 2.06 -13.11 -5.66
C VAL A 38 2.01 -14.39 -4.81
N ASP A 39 1.99 -15.56 -5.44
CA ASP A 39 1.98 -16.84 -4.74
C ASP A 39 3.25 -17.02 -3.89
N TRP A 40 4.42 -16.75 -4.48
CA TRP A 40 5.69 -16.80 -3.76
C TRP A 40 5.73 -15.83 -2.56
N TRP A 41 5.18 -14.63 -2.73
CA TRP A 41 5.10 -13.65 -1.65
C TRP A 41 4.23 -14.17 -0.51
N PHE A 42 3.03 -14.67 -0.81
CA PHE A 42 2.09 -15.07 0.23
C PHE A 42 2.42 -16.41 0.89
N GLU A 43 3.10 -17.33 0.22
CA GLU A 43 3.60 -18.55 0.87
C GLU A 43 4.51 -18.22 2.07
N LYS A 44 5.27 -17.13 2.01
CA LYS A 44 6.10 -16.67 3.15
C LYS A 44 5.31 -16.06 4.30
N ARG A 45 4.05 -15.68 4.10
CA ARG A 45 3.19 -15.03 5.11
C ARG A 45 2.08 -15.96 5.59
N LYS A 46 1.83 -17.07 4.90
CA LYS A 46 0.76 -18.03 5.18
C LYS A 46 0.73 -18.50 6.63
N TYR A 47 1.90 -18.71 7.23
CA TYR A 47 2.00 -19.13 8.63
C TYR A 47 1.41 -18.11 9.61
N LEU A 48 1.38 -16.81 9.27
CA LEU A 48 0.76 -15.77 10.11
C LEU A 48 -0.76 -15.99 10.21
N LEU A 49 -1.40 -16.47 9.15
CA LEU A 49 -2.82 -16.82 9.19
C LEU A 49 -3.05 -18.03 10.12
N THR A 50 -2.14 -19.01 10.10
CA THR A 50 -2.17 -20.18 11.00
C THR A 50 -1.96 -19.78 12.47
N LEU A 51 -1.14 -18.75 12.72
CA LEU A 51 -0.94 -18.19 14.07
C LEU A 51 -2.15 -17.38 14.59
N GLY A 52 -3.17 -17.15 13.77
CA GLY A 52 -4.36 -16.40 14.16
C GLY A 52 -4.22 -14.89 14.00
N VAL A 53 -3.35 -14.39 13.12
CA VAL A 53 -3.33 -12.96 12.78
C VAL A 53 -4.65 -12.54 12.12
N ASP A 54 -5.32 -11.54 12.69
CA ASP A 54 -6.63 -11.05 12.26
C ASP A 54 -6.58 -10.01 11.12
N GLY A 55 -5.39 -9.55 10.76
CA GLY A 55 -5.25 -8.54 9.72
C GLY A 55 -3.83 -8.06 9.47
N PHE A 56 -3.69 -7.25 8.44
CA PHE A 56 -2.39 -6.71 8.01
C PHE A 56 -2.47 -5.21 7.84
N LYS A 57 -1.52 -4.49 8.45
CA LYS A 57 -1.21 -3.12 8.06
C LYS A 57 -0.41 -3.16 6.76
N THR A 58 -1.08 -2.92 5.63
CA THR A 58 -0.47 -2.87 4.31
C THR A 58 0.05 -1.45 4.06
N ASP A 59 1.17 -1.14 4.70
CA ASP A 59 1.83 0.15 4.57
C ASP A 59 2.53 0.29 3.20
N GLY A 60 2.82 1.53 2.81
CA GLY A 60 3.46 1.84 1.54
C GLY A 60 2.55 1.65 0.32
N GLY A 61 3.18 1.46 -0.84
CA GLY A 61 2.52 1.26 -2.13
C GLY A 61 2.67 2.43 -3.11
N GLU A 62 3.42 3.48 -2.75
CA GLU A 62 3.55 4.71 -3.52
C GLU A 62 4.86 4.82 -4.32
N PHE A 63 5.67 3.76 -4.36
CA PHE A 63 7.05 3.82 -4.85
C PHE A 63 7.23 3.44 -6.33
N ILE A 64 6.21 3.56 -7.18
CA ILE A 64 6.37 3.52 -8.63
C ILE A 64 6.55 4.95 -9.14
N LEU A 65 7.81 5.34 -9.37
CA LEU A 65 8.21 6.72 -9.61
C LEU A 65 8.79 6.95 -11.02
N SER A 66 9.12 5.89 -11.74
CA SER A 66 9.59 5.98 -13.13
C SER A 66 8.48 5.63 -14.13
N ASP A 67 8.43 6.37 -15.25
CA ASP A 67 7.55 6.06 -16.38
C ASP A 67 8.06 4.85 -17.19
N ASP A 68 9.36 4.52 -17.08
CA ASP A 68 9.99 3.39 -17.76
C ASP A 68 9.62 2.03 -17.16
N VAL A 69 8.93 2.04 -16.01
CA VAL A 69 8.43 0.83 -15.35
C VAL A 69 7.48 0.09 -16.29
N VAL A 70 7.62 -1.24 -16.34
CA VAL A 70 6.62 -2.14 -16.95
C VAL A 70 6.33 -3.28 -15.99
N ALA A 71 5.04 -3.52 -15.76
CA ALA A 71 4.54 -4.66 -15.00
C ALA A 71 4.28 -5.87 -15.91
N ALA A 72 4.21 -7.06 -15.31
CA ALA A 72 4.03 -8.33 -16.01
C ALA A 72 2.72 -8.41 -16.81
N ASN A 73 1.68 -7.67 -16.41
CA ASN A 73 0.44 -7.55 -17.17
C ASN A 73 0.50 -6.54 -18.34
N GLY A 74 1.66 -5.94 -18.59
CA GLY A 74 1.89 -4.95 -19.64
C GLY A 74 1.57 -3.50 -19.25
N CYS A 75 1.12 -3.25 -18.02
CA CYS A 75 0.88 -1.88 -17.56
C CYS A 75 2.20 -1.09 -17.47
N THR A 76 2.14 0.16 -17.90
CA THR A 76 3.26 1.11 -17.90
C THR A 76 3.44 1.75 -16.53
N GLY A 77 4.57 2.43 -16.32
CA GLY A 77 4.85 3.21 -15.11
C GLY A 77 3.78 4.27 -14.84
N LEU A 78 3.22 4.87 -15.89
CA LEU A 78 2.14 5.85 -15.77
C LEU A 78 0.87 5.23 -15.18
N GLU A 79 0.50 4.03 -15.59
CA GLU A 79 -0.65 3.30 -15.04
C GLU A 79 -0.34 2.76 -13.64
N MET A 80 0.88 2.25 -13.44
CA MET A 80 1.31 1.61 -12.20
C MET A 80 1.62 2.60 -11.08
N ARG A 81 1.92 3.87 -11.38
CA ARG A 81 2.10 4.94 -10.38
C ARG A 81 0.94 4.98 -9.38
N ASN A 82 -0.28 4.79 -9.88
CA ASN A 82 -1.49 4.65 -9.06
C ASN A 82 -1.95 3.20 -8.94
N GLY A 83 -1.78 2.40 -10.00
CA GLY A 83 -2.26 1.03 -10.08
C GLY A 83 -1.58 0.07 -9.10
N TYR A 84 -0.35 0.37 -8.67
CA TYR A 84 0.41 -0.51 -7.77
C TYR A 84 -0.24 -0.64 -6.40
N ALA A 85 -0.67 0.46 -5.77
CA ALA A 85 -1.38 0.39 -4.49
C ALA A 85 -2.67 -0.43 -4.61
N ALA A 86 -3.41 -0.29 -5.72
CA ALA A 86 -4.62 -1.06 -5.97
C ALA A 86 -4.35 -2.56 -6.18
N SER A 87 -3.30 -2.94 -6.91
CA SER A 87 -2.94 -4.34 -7.12
C SER A 87 -2.41 -5.00 -5.85
N TYR A 88 -1.58 -4.28 -5.07
CA TYR A 88 -1.07 -4.69 -3.76
C TYR A 88 -2.20 -5.04 -2.79
N ILE A 89 -3.16 -4.12 -2.61
CA ILE A 89 -4.26 -4.30 -1.65
C ILE A 89 -5.23 -5.39 -2.13
N LYS A 90 -5.49 -5.46 -3.44
CA LYS A 90 -6.27 -6.55 -4.04
C LYS A 90 -5.64 -7.91 -3.78
N ALA A 91 -4.33 -8.03 -3.91
CA ALA A 91 -3.60 -9.27 -3.68
C ALA A 91 -3.69 -9.67 -2.19
N TYR A 92 -3.48 -8.73 -1.27
CA TYR A 92 -3.63 -8.98 0.17
C TYR A 92 -5.06 -9.35 0.55
N SER A 93 -6.07 -8.67 0.00
CA SER A 93 -7.47 -8.98 0.27
C SER A 93 -7.84 -10.42 -0.11
N ARG A 94 -7.30 -10.92 -1.23
CA ARG A 94 -7.46 -12.33 -1.64
C ARG A 94 -6.76 -13.29 -0.68
N PHE A 95 -5.55 -12.95 -0.25
CA PHE A 95 -4.75 -13.77 0.65
C PHE A 95 -5.38 -13.89 2.06
N VAL A 96 -5.84 -12.78 2.65
CA VAL A 96 -6.32 -12.77 4.04
C VAL A 96 -7.76 -13.28 4.19
N GLY A 97 -8.55 -13.26 3.11
CA GLY A 97 -9.95 -13.66 3.10
C GLY A 97 -10.89 -12.58 3.67
N LYS A 98 -12.18 -12.90 3.80
CA LYS A 98 -13.23 -11.94 4.19
C LYS A 98 -13.30 -11.66 5.70
N ASP A 99 -12.78 -12.57 6.51
CA ASP A 99 -12.89 -12.50 7.97
C ASP A 99 -11.75 -11.71 8.64
N ARG A 100 -10.88 -11.10 7.83
CA ARG A 100 -9.70 -10.35 8.28
C ARG A 100 -9.68 -8.94 7.73
N VAL A 101 -8.98 -8.07 8.43
CA VAL A 101 -8.90 -6.65 8.07
C VAL A 101 -7.57 -6.31 7.39
N LEU A 102 -7.65 -5.32 6.51
CA LEU A 102 -6.51 -4.59 5.99
C LEU A 102 -6.55 -3.20 6.62
N PHE A 103 -5.39 -2.57 6.68
CA PHE A 103 -5.23 -1.20 7.13
C PHE A 103 -4.20 -0.57 6.20
N SER A 104 -4.64 0.29 5.27
CA SER A 104 -3.80 0.81 4.17
C SER A 104 -3.76 2.35 4.18
N ARG A 105 -2.63 2.97 3.80
CA ARG A 105 -2.54 4.43 3.60
C ARG A 105 -2.62 4.83 2.13
N ALA A 106 -1.98 4.05 1.25
CA ALA A 106 -2.06 4.23 -0.18
C ALA A 106 -3.34 3.59 -0.72
N GLY A 107 -3.88 4.16 -1.77
CA GLY A 107 -5.07 3.63 -2.43
C GLY A 107 -5.32 4.34 -3.75
N TYR A 108 -6.13 3.71 -4.60
CA TYR A 108 -6.57 4.29 -5.86
C TYR A 108 -8.02 3.89 -6.14
N LYS A 109 -8.47 3.99 -7.39
CA LYS A 109 -9.80 3.58 -7.83
C LYS A 109 -10.11 2.13 -7.38
N GLY A 110 -11.23 1.97 -6.68
CA GLY A 110 -11.70 0.68 -6.19
C GLY A 110 -11.29 0.36 -4.75
N GLN A 111 -10.51 1.22 -4.10
CA GLN A 111 -10.05 1.05 -2.72
C GLN A 111 -11.21 0.91 -1.72
N GLN A 112 -12.36 1.51 -1.99
CA GLN A 112 -13.56 1.42 -1.14
C GLN A 112 -14.08 -0.01 -0.91
N LYS A 113 -13.63 -0.99 -1.70
CA LYS A 113 -13.98 -2.40 -1.55
C LYS A 113 -13.20 -3.09 -0.45
N TYR A 114 -12.11 -2.49 0.01
CA TYR A 114 -11.21 -3.07 1.00
C TYR A 114 -11.37 -2.37 2.35
N PRO A 115 -11.25 -3.11 3.45
CA PRO A 115 -11.41 -2.55 4.79
C PRO A 115 -10.29 -1.56 5.12
N ILE A 116 -10.70 -0.48 5.79
CA ILE A 116 -9.92 0.52 6.52
C ILE A 116 -8.77 1.19 5.75
N GLN A 117 -8.98 2.47 5.42
CA GLN A 117 -7.91 3.38 5.05
C GLN A 117 -7.47 4.23 6.26
N TRP A 118 -6.20 4.67 6.33
CA TRP A 118 -5.78 5.67 7.29
C TRP A 118 -5.10 6.89 6.67
N ALA A 119 -5.07 7.99 7.42
CA ALA A 119 -4.62 9.32 6.98
C ALA A 119 -3.11 9.46 6.68
N GLY A 120 -2.32 8.38 6.77
CA GLY A 120 -0.85 8.48 6.73
C GLY A 120 -0.26 9.04 8.02
N ASP A 121 0.98 9.52 7.91
CA ASP A 121 1.77 10.05 9.01
C ASP A 121 1.60 11.57 9.08
N GLN A 122 1.41 12.11 10.29
CA GLN A 122 1.04 13.51 10.51
C GLN A 122 1.80 14.08 11.72
N MET A 123 2.05 15.39 11.72
CA MET A 123 2.61 16.10 12.88
C MET A 123 1.54 16.27 13.98
N SER A 124 1.98 16.45 15.23
CA SER A 124 1.08 16.70 16.36
C SER A 124 0.79 18.20 16.52
N THR A 125 0.09 18.81 15.56
CA THR A 125 -0.30 20.21 15.61
C THR A 125 -1.80 20.38 15.36
N TRP A 126 -2.37 21.50 15.81
CA TRP A 126 -3.77 21.84 15.51
C TRP A 126 -4.01 22.00 14.01
N GLU A 127 -3.03 22.54 13.28
CA GLU A 127 -3.08 22.67 11.83
C GLU A 127 -3.24 21.30 11.16
N GLU A 128 -2.45 20.29 11.56
CA GLU A 128 -2.60 18.94 11.00
C GLU A 128 -3.93 18.31 11.39
N PHE A 129 -4.47 18.61 12.57
CA PHE A 129 -5.81 18.14 12.93
C PHE A 129 -6.88 18.67 11.95
N HIS A 130 -6.77 19.93 11.51
CA HIS A 130 -7.65 20.47 10.47
C HIS A 130 -7.47 19.79 9.11
N HIS A 131 -6.23 19.49 8.71
CA HIS A 131 -5.94 18.75 7.48
C HIS A 131 -6.51 17.33 7.51
N ILE A 132 -6.33 16.63 8.63
CA ILE A 132 -6.87 15.29 8.86
C ILE A 132 -8.39 15.30 8.72
N LEU A 133 -9.11 16.24 9.33
CA LEU A 133 -10.58 16.35 9.19
C LEU A 133 -10.99 16.52 7.72
N SER A 134 -10.28 17.36 6.98
CA SER A 134 -10.52 17.58 5.55
C SER A 134 -10.24 16.33 4.71
N ALA A 135 -9.17 15.59 5.02
CA ALA A 135 -8.83 14.32 4.37
C ALA A 135 -9.91 13.26 4.64
N GLY A 136 -10.41 13.17 5.88
CA GLY A 136 -11.48 12.25 6.27
C GLY A 136 -12.79 12.49 5.55
N LEU A 137 -13.20 13.77 5.42
CA LEU A 137 -14.39 14.13 4.65
C LEU A 137 -14.21 13.84 3.16
N SER A 138 -13.05 14.20 2.60
CA SER A 138 -12.75 14.01 1.18
C SER A 138 -12.75 12.53 0.78
N ILE A 139 -12.14 11.67 1.60
CA ILE A 139 -12.09 10.23 1.33
C ILE A 139 -13.46 9.55 1.57
N GLY A 140 -14.23 10.04 2.53
CA GLY A 140 -15.62 9.64 2.75
C GLY A 140 -16.52 9.95 1.55
N LEU A 141 -16.41 11.17 1.00
CA LEU A 141 -17.08 11.57 -0.24
C LEU A 141 -16.61 10.78 -1.46
N SER A 142 -15.39 10.26 -1.43
CA SER A 142 -14.83 9.35 -2.45
C SER A 142 -15.29 7.90 -2.28
N GLY A 143 -16.19 7.63 -1.32
CA GLY A 143 -16.85 6.34 -1.14
C GLY A 143 -16.14 5.37 -0.20
N VAL A 144 -15.10 5.78 0.53
CA VAL A 144 -14.41 4.92 1.51
C VAL A 144 -15.14 5.00 2.86
N PRO A 145 -15.80 3.92 3.32
CA PRO A 145 -16.67 3.97 4.49
C PRO A 145 -15.90 3.87 5.82
N PHE A 146 -14.73 3.23 5.81
CA PHE A 146 -13.91 3.01 7.00
C PHE A 146 -12.60 3.76 6.86
N TRP A 147 -12.49 4.87 7.58
CA TRP A 147 -11.28 5.67 7.65
C TRP A 147 -10.86 5.90 9.11
N ARG A 148 -9.56 5.92 9.34
CA ARG A 148 -8.93 6.04 10.66
C ARG A 148 -7.76 7.00 10.63
N VAL A 149 -7.40 7.49 11.81
CA VAL A 149 -6.29 8.42 12.02
C VAL A 149 -5.56 7.97 13.28
N ALA A 150 -4.27 8.26 13.36
CA ALA A 150 -3.59 8.17 14.64
C ALA A 150 -4.05 9.34 15.51
N ILE A 151 -4.87 9.07 16.53
CA ILE A 151 -5.16 10.03 17.59
C ILE A 151 -4.01 9.96 18.57
N ARG A 152 -3.28 11.06 18.76
CA ARG A 152 -2.24 11.08 19.79
C ARG A 152 -2.89 11.24 21.17
N LEU A 153 -2.73 10.21 22.01
CA LEU A 153 -2.85 10.28 23.47
C LEU A 153 -1.57 10.91 24.02
N LEU A 154 -1.37 12.20 23.77
CA LEU A 154 -0.36 13.06 24.41
C LEU A 154 -0.81 14.49 24.13
N LEU A 155 -1.82 14.90 24.89
CA LEU A 155 -2.06 16.29 25.23
C LEU A 155 -0.79 16.81 25.93
N TYR A 156 0.14 17.37 25.17
CA TYR A 156 0.89 18.50 25.69
C TYR A 156 -0.05 19.70 25.51
N ILE A 157 -0.96 19.85 26.49
CA ILE A 157 -1.56 21.15 26.76
C ILE A 157 -0.43 21.91 27.46
N ASP A 158 0.38 22.62 26.67
CA ASP A 158 1.15 23.71 27.24
C ASP A 158 0.14 24.78 27.63
N TYR A 159 -0.06 24.91 28.94
CA TYR A 159 -0.65 26.09 29.59
C TYR A 159 0.37 27.22 29.63
#